data_AF-A0A965NR27-F1
#
_entry.id   AF-A0A965NR27-F1
#
_cell.length_a   1.000
_cell.length_b   1.000
_cell.length_c   1.000
_cell.angle_alpha   90.00
_cell.angle_beta   90.00
_cell.angle_gamma   90.00
#
_symmetry.space_group_name_H-M   'P 1'
#
loop_
_entity.id
_entity.type
_entity.pdbx_description
1 polymer ?
#
loop_
_entity_poly.entity_id
_entity_poly.type
_entity_poly.pdbx_seq_one_letter_code
_entity_poly.pdbx_strand_id
1 'polypeptide(L)'
;MIDDPSTGGLAQRAELVDKATDTLQRMLDDLRETLPTDAKGQALIPMWLADYDTYVADRRAYTDQLRRGDNSPFSETTFEGLPLAERIATFAGDNRMPAC
;
A
#
# COMPACT_ATOMS: atom_id res chain seq x y z
N MET A 1 19.12 -16.82 20.65
CA MET A 1 17.97 -16.99 21.55
C MET A 1 16.76 -16.62 20.73
N ILE A 2 15.87 -17.56 20.43
CA ILE A 2 14.63 -17.26 19.71
C ILE A 2 13.69 -16.76 20.80
N ASP A 3 13.55 -15.43 20.87
CA ASP A 3 12.62 -14.78 21.78
C ASP A 3 11.18 -15.14 21.37
N ASP A 4 10.34 -15.36 22.39
CA ASP A 4 8.94 -15.77 22.37
C ASP A 4 8.16 -15.51 21.03
N PRO A 5 7.66 -16.56 20.36
CA PRO A 5 7.00 -16.45 19.06
C PRO A 5 5.63 -15.76 19.10
N SER A 6 5.07 -15.44 20.28
CA SER A 6 3.68 -14.98 20.40
C SER A 6 3.50 -13.46 20.26
N THR A 7 4.48 -12.64 20.65
CA THR A 7 4.37 -11.16 20.59
C THR A 7 5.58 -10.51 19.92
N GLY A 8 6.80 -11.00 20.17
CA GLY A 8 8.03 -10.47 19.56
C GLY A 8 8.06 -10.66 18.05
N GLY A 9 7.58 -11.81 17.56
CA GLY A 9 7.48 -12.09 16.13
C GLY A 9 6.47 -11.20 15.40
N LEU A 10 5.34 -10.86 16.03
CA LEU A 10 4.33 -10.00 15.44
C LEU A 10 4.77 -8.53 15.39
N ALA A 11 5.44 -8.04 16.44
CA ALA A 11 6.04 -6.71 16.44
C ALA A 11 7.11 -6.55 15.35
N GLN A 12 8.01 -7.52 15.20
CA GLN A 12 9.01 -7.52 14.12
C GLN A 12 8.36 -7.56 12.73
N ARG A 13 7.28 -8.34 12.56
CA ARG A 13 6.51 -8.37 11.32
C ARG A 13 5.88 -7.02 11.02
N ALA A 14 5.31 -6.35 12.03
CA ALA A 14 4.74 -5.02 11.90
C ALA A 14 5.80 -4.01 11.44
N GLU A 15 6.99 -4.02 12.03
CA GLU A 15 8.11 -3.15 11.63
C GLU A 15 8.55 -3.37 10.18
N LEU A 16 8.60 -4.62 9.71
CA LEU A 16 8.95 -4.93 8.32
C LEU A 16 7.89 -4.38 7.34
N VAL A 17 6.61 -4.56 7.67
CA VAL A 17 5.51 -4.03 6.85
C VAL A 17 5.53 -2.51 6.84
N ASP A 18 5.80 -1.84 7.97
CA ASP A 18 5.91 -0.39 8.02
C ASP A 18 7.07 0.13 7.17
N LYS A 19 8.25 -0.47 7.25
CA LYS A 19 9.40 -0.07 6.41
C LYS A 19 9.09 -0.18 4.92
N ALA A 20 8.41 -1.25 4.52
CA ALA A 20 7.94 -1.41 3.14
C ALA A 20 6.89 -0.36 2.77
N THR A 21 5.97 -0.05 3.69
CA THR A 21 4.92 0.96 3.49
C THR A 21 5.48 2.39 3.42
N ASP A 22 6.51 2.71 4.21
CA ASP A 22 7.21 3.99 4.16
C ASP A 22 7.94 4.19 2.83
N THR A 23 8.49 3.11 2.27
CA THR A 23 9.14 3.14 0.95
C THR A 23 8.13 3.42 -0.14
N LEU A 24 6.95 2.79 -0.06
CA LEU A 24 5.84 3.07 -0.97
C LEU A 24 5.35 4.51 -0.83
N GLN A 25 5.15 5.01 0.39
CA GLN A 25 4.71 6.38 0.63
C GLN A 25 5.66 7.41 0.02
N ARG A 26 6.98 7.24 0.20
CA ARG A 26 7.97 8.15 -0.40
C ARG A 26 7.87 8.18 -1.92
N MET A 27 7.72 7.02 -2.57
CA MET A 27 7.53 6.95 -4.02
C MET A 27 6.27 7.70 -4.47
N LEU A 28 5.17 7.61 -3.71
CA LEU A 28 3.92 8.33 -4.01
C LEU A 28 4.07 9.84 -3.81
N ASP A 29 4.81 10.26 -2.78
CA ASP A 29 5.10 11.66 -2.50
C ASP A 29 5.95 12.27 -3.63
N ASP A 30 7.00 11.58 -4.08
CA ASP A 30 7.82 11.99 -5.23
C ASP A 30 6.98 12.13 -6.51
N LEU A 31 5.99 11.24 -6.72
CA LEU A 31 5.09 11.31 -7.86
C LEU A 31 4.14 12.51 -7.78
N ARG A 32 3.66 12.86 -6.58
CA ARG A 32 2.82 14.04 -6.37
C ARG A 32 3.54 15.34 -6.70
N GLU A 33 4.87 15.36 -6.56
CA GLU A 33 5.70 16.51 -6.96
C GLU A 33 5.92 16.58 -8.47
N THR A 34 5.75 15.47 -9.19
CA THR A 34 6.07 15.32 -10.62
C THR A 34 4.82 15.02 -11.46
N LEU A 35 3.71 15.71 -11.17
CA LEU A 35 2.47 15.48 -11.89
C LEU A 35 2.58 15.83 -13.39
N PRO A 36 2.08 14.96 -14.28
CA PRO A 36 2.05 15.23 -15.71
C PRO A 36 1.17 16.45 -16.04
N THR A 37 1.54 17.16 -17.10
CA THR A 37 0.84 18.37 -17.56
C THR A 37 -0.17 18.10 -18.68
N ASP A 38 -0.16 16.90 -19.26
CA ASP A 38 -1.14 16.51 -20.25
C ASP A 38 -2.50 16.18 -19.60
N ALA A 39 -3.58 16.39 -20.35
CA ALA A 39 -4.94 16.23 -19.85
C ALA A 39 -5.26 14.80 -19.37
N LYS A 40 -4.64 13.77 -19.97
CA LYS A 40 -4.86 12.38 -19.56
C LYS A 40 -4.21 12.13 -18.20
N GLY A 41 -2.94 12.52 -18.05
CA GLY A 41 -2.22 12.40 -16.80
C GLY A 41 -2.91 13.13 -15.64
N GLN A 42 -3.37 14.37 -15.87
CA GLN A 42 -4.09 15.16 -14.86
C GLN A 42 -5.41 14.53 -14.42
N ALA A 43 -6.09 13.78 -15.29
CA ALA A 43 -7.32 13.08 -14.95
C ALA A 43 -7.07 11.76 -14.20
N LEU A 44 -6.01 11.04 -14.58
CA LEU A 44 -5.80 9.66 -14.18
C LEU A 44 -4.91 9.49 -12.94
N ILE A 45 -3.80 10.24 -12.86
CA ILE A 45 -2.85 10.11 -11.73
C ILE A 45 -3.51 10.38 -10.37
N PRO A 46 -4.39 11.39 -10.20
CA PRO A 46 -5.05 11.60 -8.92
C PRO A 46 -5.95 10.42 -8.48
N MET A 47 -6.61 9.76 -9.42
CA MET A 47 -7.43 8.57 -9.12
C MET A 47 -6.56 7.41 -8.65
N TRP A 48 -5.43 7.20 -9.31
CA TRP A 48 -4.46 6.16 -8.96
C TRP A 48 -3.80 6.41 -7.60
N LEU A 49 -3.41 7.66 -7.32
CA LEU A 49 -2.87 8.06 -6.01
C LEU A 49 -3.89 7.83 -4.89
N ALA A 50 -5.18 8.07 -5.12
CA ALA A 50 -6.23 7.83 -4.13
C ALA A 50 -6.39 6.33 -3.80
N ASP A 51 -6.27 5.45 -4.80
CA ASP A 51 -6.28 4.00 -4.58
C ASP A 51 -5.06 3.58 -3.74
N TYR A 52 -3.88 4.15 -4.01
CA TYR A 52 -2.69 3.91 -3.20
C TYR A 52 -2.79 4.43 -1.77
N ASP A 53 -3.41 5.60 -1.55
CA ASP A 53 -3.63 6.14 -0.20
C ASP A 53 -4.48 5.19 0.65
N THR A 54 -5.50 4.58 0.03
CA THR A 54 -6.33 3.56 0.67
C THR A 54 -5.50 2.31 0.97
N TYR A 55 -4.71 1.82 0.01
CA TYR A 55 -3.86 0.64 0.21
C TYR A 55 -2.79 0.87 1.30
N VAL A 56 -2.20 2.06 1.39
CA VAL A 56 -1.29 2.44 2.48
C VAL A 56 -2.02 2.42 3.82
N ALA A 57 -3.22 2.98 3.89
CA ALA A 57 -4.03 2.97 5.12
C ALA A 57 -4.33 1.54 5.60
N ASP A 58 -4.70 0.62 4.69
CA ASP A 58 -4.93 -0.79 5.00
C ASP A 58 -3.68 -1.45 5.60
N ARG A 59 -2.50 -1.16 5.02
CA ARG A 59 -1.23 -1.68 5.54
C ARG A 59 -0.90 -1.15 6.93
N ARG A 60 -1.22 0.12 7.23
CA ARG A 60 -1.04 0.68 8.59
C ARG A 60 -2.01 0.07 9.59
N ALA A 61 -3.27 -0.11 9.20
CA ALA A 61 -4.26 -0.79 10.03
C ALA A 61 -3.79 -2.22 10.38
N TYR A 62 -3.15 -2.89 9.43
CA TYR A 62 -2.58 -4.21 9.62
C TYR A 62 -1.36 -4.22 10.55
N THR A 63 -0.44 -3.26 10.46
CA THR A 63 0.68 -3.19 11.42
C THR A 63 0.19 -2.91 12.85
N ASP A 64 -0.86 -2.10 13.00
CA ASP A 64 -1.51 -1.89 14.28
C ASP A 64 -2.23 -3.15 14.81
N GLN A 65 -2.84 -3.94 13.93
CA GLN A 65 -3.41 -5.25 14.28
C GLN A 65 -2.35 -6.20 14.84
N LEU A 66 -1.21 -6.32 14.14
CA LEU A 66 -0.09 -7.16 14.57
C LEU A 66 0.45 -6.72 15.95
N ARG A 67 0.58 -5.40 16.18
CA ARG A 67 1.01 -4.86 17.48
C ARG A 67 0.04 -5.17 18.62
N ARG A 68 -1.24 -5.37 18.33
CA ARG A 68 -2.25 -5.80 19.31
C ARG A 68 -2.24 -7.31 19.56
N GLY A 69 -1.34 -8.06 18.91
CA GLY A 69 -1.24 -9.51 19.05
C GLY A 69 -2.20 -10.30 18.15
N ASP A 70 -2.89 -9.64 17.21
CA ASP A 70 -3.80 -10.30 16.29
C ASP A 70 -3.06 -10.70 15.00
N ASN A 71 -2.84 -12.01 14.85
CA ASN A 71 -2.14 -12.61 13.72
C ASN A 71 -3.08 -13.01 12.56
N SER A 72 -4.28 -12.45 12.49
CA SER A 72 -5.15 -12.64 11.32
C SER A 72 -4.43 -12.19 10.04
N PRO A 73 -4.67 -12.84 8.88
CA PRO A 73 -4.05 -12.45 7.62
C PRO A 73 -4.31 -10.98 7.26
N PHE A 74 -3.43 -10.39 6.45
CA PHE A 74 -3.67 -9.08 5.87
C PHE A 74 -4.95 -9.10 5.05
N SER A 75 -5.82 -8.10 5.28
CA SER A 75 -6.98 -7.80 4.46
C SER A 75 -6.83 -6.39 3.92
N GLU A 76 -7.07 -6.23 2.63
CA GLU A 76 -7.15 -4.92 1.97
C GLU A 76 -8.60 -4.59 1.61
N THR A 77 -8.83 -3.31 1.36
CA THR A 77 -10.07 -2.80 0.79
C THR A 77 -10.32 -3.47 -0.56
N THR A 78 -11.58 -3.75 -0.88
CA THR A 78 -11.98 -4.32 -2.17
C THR A 78 -12.74 -3.31 -3.00
N PHE A 79 -12.50 -3.30 -4.31
CA PHE A 79 -13.29 -2.55 -5.29
C PHE A 79 -13.92 -3.53 -6.28
N GLU A 80 -15.26 -3.47 -6.44
CA GLU A 80 -16.02 -4.38 -7.31
C GLU A 80 -15.75 -5.89 -7.03
N GLY A 81 -15.48 -6.22 -5.76
CA GLY A 81 -15.20 -7.59 -5.33
C GLY A 81 -13.78 -8.07 -5.60
N LEU A 82 -12.92 -7.23 -6.15
CA LEU A 82 -11.49 -7.51 -6.36
C LEU A 82 -10.63 -6.78 -5.32
N PRO A 83 -9.46 -7.33 -4.95
CA PRO A 83 -8.53 -6.65 -4.06
C PRO A 83 -8.03 -5.33 -4.67
N LEU A 84 -7.87 -4.29 -3.86
CA LEU A 84 -7.45 -2.98 -4.36
C LEU A 84 -6.08 -3.02 -5.06
N ALA A 85 -5.14 -3.85 -4.59
CA ALA A 85 -3.87 -4.09 -5.28
C ALA A 85 -4.03 -4.56 -6.73
N GLU A 86 -5.06 -5.36 -7.04
CA GLU A 86 -5.32 -5.82 -8.41
C GLU A 86 -5.78 -4.66 -9.31
N ARG A 87 -6.65 -3.81 -8.78
CA ARG A 87 -7.10 -2.60 -9.48
C ARG A 87 -5.93 -1.64 -9.73
N ILE A 88 -5.07 -1.43 -8.74
CA ILE A 88 -3.86 -0.61 -8.86
C ILE A 88 -2.95 -1.13 -9.99
N ALA A 89 -2.70 -2.45 -10.01
CA ALA A 89 -1.86 -3.08 -11.03
C ALA A 89 -2.48 -3.01 -12.43
N THR A 90 -3.80 -3.23 -12.53
CA THR A 90 -4.54 -3.14 -13.79
C THR A 90 -4.47 -1.73 -14.36
N PHE A 91 -4.68 -0.72 -13.51
CA PHE A 91 -4.58 0.68 -13.90
C PHE A 91 -3.18 1.04 -14.43
N ALA A 92 -2.12 0.55 -13.79
CA ALA A 92 -0.74 0.76 -14.24
C ALA A 92 -0.49 0.13 -15.62
N GLY A 93 -0.97 -1.10 -15.83
CA GLY A 93 -0.90 -1.80 -17.11
C GLY A 93 -1.64 -1.05 -18.23
N ASP A 94 -2.90 -0.69 -18.00
CA ASP A 94 -3.75 -0.02 -18.99
C ASP A 94 -3.22 1.36 -19.37
N ASN A 95 -2.55 2.04 -18.44
CA ASN A 95 -1.99 3.37 -18.66
C ASN A 95 -0.52 3.38 -19.06
N ARG A 96 0.09 2.21 -19.31
CA ARG A 96 1.50 2.07 -19.71
C ARG A 96 2.43 2.83 -18.76
N MET A 97 2.28 2.55 -17.47
CA MET A 97 3.15 3.07 -16.41
C MET A 97 4.13 1.96 -15.99
N PRO A 98 5.17 1.62 -16.79
CA PRO A 98 5.99 0.42 -16.61
C PRO A 98 6.93 0.47 -15.39
N ALA A 99 7.10 1.65 -14.79
CA ALA A 99 7.90 1.85 -13.59
C ALA A 99 7.09 1.70 -12.29
N CYS A 100 5.80 1.35 -12.41
CA CYS A 100 4.84 1.24 -11.32
C CYS A 100 4.38 -0.21 -11.11
#